data_AF-A0A3D3X9T6-F1
#
_entry.id   AF-A0A3D3X9T6-F1
#
_cell.length_a   1.000
_cell.length_b   1.000
_cell.length_c   1.000
_cell.angle_alpha   90.00
_cell.angle_beta   90.00
_cell.angle_gamma   90.00
#
_symmetry.space_group_name_H-M   'P 1'
#
loop_
_entity.id
_entity.type
_entity.pdbx_description
1 polymer ?
#
loop_
_entity_poly.entity_id
_entity_poly.type
_entity_poly.pdbx_seq_one_letter_code
_entity_poly.pdbx_strand_id
1 'polypeptide(L)' 'WYHVLVDQSASMTYVAERNLEADGSQAPIEHPLVDQYFNQFKNGKYFLQLS' A
#
# COMPACT_ATOMS: atom_id res chain seq x y z
N TRP A 1 -10.48 -3.62 9.97
CA TRP A 1 -10.42 -4.45 8.74
C TRP A 1 -9.93 -3.55 7.62
N TYR A 2 -9.08 -4.08 6.73
CA TYR A 2 -8.38 -3.30 5.71
C TYR A 2 -8.34 -4.03 4.38
N HIS A 3 -8.46 -3.29 3.29
CA HIS A 3 -8.05 -3.73 1.97
C HIS A 3 -6.54 -3.51 1.84
N VAL A 4 -5.77 -4.57 1.60
CA VAL A 4 -4.31 -4.53 1.53
C VAL A 4 -3.88 -4.90 0.12
N LEU A 5 -3.08 -4.02 -0.49
CA LEU A 5 -2.38 -4.29 -1.75
C LEU A 5 -1.14 -5.15 -1.46
N VAL A 6 -0.99 -6.27 -2.15
CA VAL A 6 0.12 -7.21 -1.91
C VAL A 6 1.32 -6.82 -2.78
N ASP A 7 2.49 -6.66 -2.20
CA ASP A 7 3.72 -6.34 -2.95
C ASP A 7 4.05 -7.41 -4.01
N GLN A 8 4.56 -6.95 -5.17
CA GLN A 8 4.91 -7.77 -6.34
C GLN A 8 3.77 -8.71 -6.79
N SER A 9 2.54 -8.25 -6.63
CA SER A 9 1.33 -8.97 -7.00
C SER A 9 0.29 -8.00 -7.53
N ALA A 10 -0.66 -8.51 -8.30
CA ALA A 10 -1.87 -7.77 -8.66
C ALA A 10 -3.04 -8.02 -7.68
N SER A 11 -2.78 -8.76 -6.60
CA SER A 11 -3.81 -9.20 -5.66
C SER A 11 -4.05 -8.20 -4.55
N MET A 12 -5.32 -8.05 -4.18
CA MET A 12 -5.76 -7.34 -2.99
C MET A 12 -6.43 -8.32 -2.02
N THR A 13 -6.15 -8.18 -0.73
CA THR A 13 -6.77 -9.00 0.33
C THR A 13 -7.59 -8.15 1.30
N TYR A 14 -8.52 -8.77 2.02
CA TYR A 14 -9.33 -8.14 3.06
C TYR A 14 -9.04 -8.80 4.40
N VAL A 15 -8.41 -8.06 5.32
CA VAL A 15 -7.80 -8.62 6.53
C VAL A 15 -8.13 -7.82 7.78
N ALA A 16 -8.25 -8.49 8.92
CA ALA A 16 -8.42 -7.84 10.22
C ALA A 16 -7.11 -7.21 10.69
N GLU A 17 -7.18 -6.08 11.41
CA GLU A 17 -6.01 -5.34 11.91
C GLU A 17 -5.06 -6.20 12.74
N ARG A 18 -5.63 -7.08 13.58
CA ARG A 18 -4.86 -7.98 14.45
C ARG A 18 -3.94 -8.97 13.71
N ASN A 19 -4.10 -9.12 12.40
CA ASN A 19 -3.27 -9.97 11.56
C ASN A 19 -2.23 -9.16 10.76
N LEU A 20 -2.06 -7.87 11.06
CA LEU A 20 -1.11 -6.97 10.41
C LEU A 20 -0.02 -6.56 11.40
N GLU A 21 1.19 -6.41 10.87
CA GLU A 21 2.34 -5.84 11.55
C GLU A 21 2.91 -4.72 10.68
N ALA A 22 3.54 -3.73 11.32
CA ALA A 22 4.13 -2.61 10.60
C ALA A 22 5.40 -3.05 9.85
N ASP A 23 5.51 -2.67 8.59
CA ASP A 23 6.75 -2.83 7.83
C ASP A 23 7.74 -1.70 8.15
N GLY A 24 8.97 -2.07 8.49
CA GLY A 24 10.07 -1.14 8.77
C GLY A 24 10.96 -0.83 7.56
N SER A 25 10.73 -1.46 6.40
CA SER A 25 11.58 -1.35 5.22
C SER A 25 11.65 0.07 4.63
N GLN A 26 10.56 0.85 4.78
CA GLN A 26 10.37 2.16 4.13
C GLN A 26 10.48 2.11 2.60
N ALA A 27 10.37 0.91 2.00
CA ALA A 27 10.41 0.72 0.56
C ALA A 27 9.02 0.92 -0.06
N PRO A 28 8.92 1.41 -1.31
CA PRO A 28 7.68 1.33 -2.04
C PRO A 28 7.35 -0.14 -2.37
N ILE A 29 6.07 -0.43 -2.54
CA ILE A 29 5.59 -1.70 -3.08
C ILE A 29 5.35 -1.58 -4.59
N GLU A 30 5.47 -2.70 -5.29
CA GLU A 30 5.08 -2.85 -6.70
C GLU A 30 3.67 -3.43 -6.79
N HIS A 31 2.67 -2.61 -7.12
CA HIS A 31 1.29 -3.06 -7.30
C HIS A 31 0.54 -2.16 -8.30
N PRO A 32 -0.23 -2.71 -9.27
CA PRO A 32 -0.87 -1.93 -10.35
C PRO A 32 -1.80 -0.80 -9.89
N LEU A 33 -2.43 -0.95 -8.71
CA LEU A 33 -3.35 0.03 -8.16
C LEU A 33 -2.66 1.17 -7.37
N VAL A 34 -1.34 1.13 -7.17
CA VAL A 34 -0.63 2.19 -6.43
C VAL A 34 -0.86 3.54 -7.10
N ASP A 35 -0.67 3.62 -8.42
CA ASP A 35 -0.82 4.86 -9.20
C ASP A 35 -2.28 5.31 -9.33
N GLN A 36 -3.25 4.44 -9.03
CA GLN A 36 -4.67 4.81 -9.00
C GLN A 36 -5.03 5.58 -7.72
N TYR A 37 -4.35 5.29 -6.61
CA TYR A 37 -4.65 5.90 -5.30
C TYR A 37 -3.67 7.00 -4.89
N PHE A 38 -2.42 6.93 -5.35
CA PHE A 38 -1.33 7.77 -4.88
C PHE A 38 -0.60 8.43 -6.05
N ASN A 39 -0.16 9.67 -5.85
CA ASN A 39 0.57 10.43 -6.88
C ASN A 39 2.07 10.58 -6.58
N GLN A 40 2.50 10.25 -5.36
CA GLN A 40 3.87 10.40 -4.93
C GLN A 40 4.23 9.43 -3.80
N PHE A 41 5.47 8.95 -3.81
CA PHE A 41 6.12 8.29 -2.68
C PHE A 41 7.32 9.13 -2.22
N LYS A 42 7.33 9.57 -0.96
CA LYS A 42 8.42 10.38 -0.39
C LYS A 42 8.62 10.06 1.08
N ASN A 43 9.87 9.88 1.49
CA ASN A 43 10.26 9.58 2.88
C ASN A 43 9.49 8.37 3.48
N GLY A 44 9.37 7.28 2.72
CA GLY A 44 8.70 6.06 3.17
C GLY A 44 7.17 6.12 3.19
N LYS A 45 6.55 7.15 2.58
CA LYS A 45 5.10 7.35 2.62
C LYS A 45 4.52 7.66 1.26
N TYR A 46 3.36 7.07 0.99
CA TYR A 46 2.52 7.41 -0.15
C TYR A 46 1.63 8.63 0.17
N PHE A 47 1.49 9.52 -0.81
CA PHE A 47 0.62 10.67 -0.75
C PHE A 47 -0.60 10.43 -1.63
N LEU A 48 -1.79 10.58 -1.04
CA LEU A 48 -3.06 10.38 -1.75
C LEU A 48 -3.18 11.36 -2.91
N GLN A 49 -3.70 10.85 -4.02
CA GLN A 49 -4.15 11.70 -5.10
C GLN A 49 -5.46 12.40 -4.67
N LEU A 50 -5.38 13.69 -4.39
CA LEU A 50 -6.55 14.54 -4.22
C LEU A 50 -7.00 14.99 -5.62
N SER A 51 -8.23 14.63 -6.00
CA SER A 51 -8.91 15.11 -7.21
C SER A 51 -9.40 16.54 -7.04
#